data_AF-A0A920QYL9-F1
#
_entry.id   AF-A0A920QYL9-F1
#
_cell.length_a   1.000
_cell.length_b   1.000
_cell.length_c   1.000
_cell.angle_alpha   90.00
_cell.angle_beta   90.00
_cell.angle_gamma   90.00
#
_symmetry.space_group_name_H-M   'P 1'
#
loop_
_entity.id
_entity.type
_entity.pdbx_description
1 polymer ?
#
loop_
_entity_poly.entity_id
_entity_poly.type
_entity_poly.pdbx_seq_one_letter_code
_entity_poly.pdbx_strand_id
1 'polypeptide(L)' 'MGGTHVKSTGELGGIYITNETSIGSGLRRIKAVSGRAAQKLNRTNINLLQKLSKKLDSSTGELEAKVSSLIETIETQKKA' A
#
# COMPACT_ATOMS: atom_id res chain seq x y z
N MET A 1 -13.49 -24.76 -17.31
CA MET A 1 -13.45 -23.81 -16.19
C MET A 1 -14.66 -24.08 -15.32
N GLY A 2 -14.46 -24.51 -14.08
CA GLY A 2 -15.53 -24.72 -13.09
C GLY A 2 -15.43 -23.65 -12.02
N GLY A 3 -16.21 -22.58 -12.14
CA GLY A 3 -16.17 -21.45 -11.22
C GLY A 3 -17.33 -20.49 -11.48
N THR A 4 -17.62 -19.63 -10.50
CA THR A 4 -18.57 -18.54 -10.69
C THR A 4 -17.84 -17.36 -11.33
N HIS A 5 -18.33 -16.92 -12.48
CA HIS A 5 -17.75 -15.81 -13.22
C HIS A 5 -18.68 -14.60 -13.19
N VAL A 6 -18.09 -13.40 -13.16
CA VAL A 6 -18.80 -12.15 -13.40
C VAL A 6 -19.22 -12.03 -14.86
N LYS A 7 -20.23 -11.21 -15.18
CA LYS A 7 -20.67 -11.04 -16.57
C LYS A 7 -19.76 -10.10 -17.34
N SER A 8 -19.17 -9.12 -16.66
CA SER A 8 -18.24 -8.15 -17.22
C SER A 8 -17.10 -7.82 -16.24
N THR A 9 -15.92 -7.45 -16.77
CA THR A 9 -14.73 -7.15 -15.93
C THR A 9 -14.94 -5.93 -15.03
N GLY A 10 -15.81 -5.00 -15.41
CA GLY A 10 -16.17 -3.84 -14.58
C GLY A 10 -16.80 -4.22 -13.23
N GLU A 11 -17.44 -5.38 -13.13
CA GLU A 11 -18.02 -5.89 -11.88
C GLU A 11 -16.97 -6.26 -10.83
N LEU A 12 -15.72 -6.51 -11.24
CA LEU A 12 -14.62 -6.79 -10.32
C LEU A 12 -14.20 -5.54 -9.53
N GLY A 13 -14.49 -4.34 -10.04
CA GLY A 13 -14.05 -3.08 -9.47
C GLY A 13 -12.52 -2.94 -9.42
N GLY A 14 -12.00 -2.25 -8.41
CA GLY A 14 -10.56 -2.08 -8.22
C GLY A 14 -9.87 -3.42 -7.93
N ILE A 15 -8.66 -3.60 -8.46
CA ILE A 15 -7.78 -4.74 -8.20
C ILE A 15 -6.45 -4.20 -7.68
N TYR A 16 -6.02 -4.68 -6.52
CA TYR A 16 -4.72 -4.32 -5.95
C TYR A 16 -3.87 -5.57 -5.75
N ILE A 17 -2.64 -5.53 -6.29
CA ILE A 17 -1.62 -6.52 -5.98
C ILE A 17 -1.15 -6.26 -4.56
N THR A 18 -1.33 -7.25 -3.68
CA THR A 18 -0.94 -7.16 -2.27
C THR A 18 0.40 -7.81 -2.00
N ASN A 19 0.81 -8.74 -2.86
CA ASN A 19 2.11 -9.39 -2.73
C ASN A 19 2.58 -9.96 -4.05
N GLU A 20 3.89 -9.96 -4.22
CA GLU A 20 4.55 -10.63 -5.32
C GLU A 20 5.76 -11.38 -4.78
N THR A 21 5.89 -12.66 -5.14
CA THR A 21 7.02 -13.50 -4.70
C THR A 21 7.52 -14.36 -5.84
N SER A 22 8.85 -14.47 -6.00
CA SER A 22 9.46 -15.50 -6.83
C SER A 22 9.20 -16.89 -6.23
N ILE A 23 8.89 -17.87 -7.07
CA ILE A 23 8.67 -19.26 -6.65
C ILE A 23 9.54 -20.26 -7.43
N GLY A 24 10.59 -19.79 -8.11
CA GLY A 24 11.50 -20.61 -8.91
C GLY A 24 11.98 -19.89 -10.17
N SER A 25 12.75 -20.61 -11.01
CA SER A 25 13.30 -20.06 -12.25
C SER A 25 12.18 -19.58 -13.19
N GLY A 26 12.07 -18.27 -13.38
CA GLY A 26 11.10 -17.62 -14.28
C GLY A 26 9.65 -17.53 -13.76
N LEU A 27 9.36 -17.95 -12.53
CA LEU A 27 7.98 -18.00 -12.01
C LEU A 27 7.73 -16.97 -10.91
N ARG A 28 6.62 -16.23 -11.04
CA ARG A 28 6.15 -15.23 -10.07
C ARG A 28 4.76 -15.58 -9.57
N ARG A 29 4.57 -15.59 -8.25
CA ARG A 29 3.25 -15.69 -7.61
C ARG A 29 2.76 -14.31 -7.26
N ILE A 30 1.62 -13.93 -7.85
CA ILE A 30 0.92 -12.69 -7.56
C ILE A 30 -0.24 -12.99 -6.61
N LYS A 31 -0.32 -12.25 -5.50
CA LYS A 31 -1.51 -12.19 -4.65
C LYS A 31 -2.18 -10.84 -4.90
N ALA A 32 -3.47 -10.86 -5.18
CA ALA A 32 -4.26 -9.66 -5.40
C ALA A 32 -5.63 -9.78 -4.74
N VAL A 33 -6.22 -8.63 -4.43
CA VAL A 33 -7.60 -8.50 -3.93
C VAL A 33 -8.41 -7.63 -4.88
N SER A 34 -9.70 -7.92 -5.02
CA SER A 34 -10.63 -7.16 -5.85
C SER A 34 -11.90 -6.75 -5.07
N GLY A 35 -12.77 -5.97 -5.72
CA GLY A 35 -14.09 -5.61 -5.19
C GLY A 35 -14.06 -4.92 -3.83
N ARG A 36 -14.91 -5.36 -2.90
CA ARG A 36 -15.03 -4.77 -1.55
C ARG A 36 -13.73 -4.86 -0.75
N ALA A 37 -12.97 -5.94 -0.91
CA ALA A 37 -11.70 -6.11 -0.23
C ALA A 37 -10.67 -5.08 -0.72
N ALA A 38 -10.60 -4.87 -2.04
CA ALA A 38 -9.79 -3.82 -2.66
C ALA A 38 -10.18 -2.42 -2.17
N GLN A 39 -11.47 -2.10 -2.14
CA GLN A 39 -11.96 -0.82 -1.63
C GLN A 39 -11.57 -0.60 -0.16
N LYS A 40 -11.76 -1.62 0.69
CA LYS A 40 -11.40 -1.56 2.11
C LYS A 40 -9.91 -1.35 2.31
N LEU A 41 -9.07 -2.04 1.53
CA LEU A 41 -7.62 -1.88 1.55
C LEU A 41 -7.23 -0.44 1.20
N ASN A 42 -7.75 0.09 0.10
CA ASN A 42 -7.46 1.46 -0.32
C ASN A 42 -7.86 2.50 0.74
N ARG A 43 -9.10 2.40 1.27
CA ARG A 43 -9.57 3.28 2.34
C ARG A 43 -8.68 3.21 3.58
N THR A 44 -8.25 2.01 3.96
CA THR A 44 -7.38 1.80 5.13
C THR A 44 -6.03 2.49 4.92
N ASN A 45 -5.43 2.35 3.74
CA ASN A 45 -4.16 2.98 3.41
C ASN A 45 -4.26 4.51 3.38
N ILE A 46 -5.29 5.07 2.75
CA ILE A 46 -5.52 6.52 2.73
C ILE A 46 -5.67 7.06 4.16
N ASN A 47 -6.49 6.40 4.98
CA ASN A 47 -6.70 6.82 6.37
C ASN A 47 -5.40 6.74 7.19
N LEU A 48 -4.56 5.73 6.95
CA LEU A 48 -3.26 5.60 7.61
C LEU A 48 -2.34 6.76 7.23
N LEU A 49 -2.20 7.04 5.93
CA LEU A 49 -1.37 8.14 5.43
C LEU A 49 -1.83 9.49 5.99
N GLN A 50 -3.14 9.75 6.02
CA GLN A 50 -3.69 10.96 6.62
C GLN A 50 -3.42 11.06 8.12
N LYS A 51 -3.53 9.95 8.86
CA LYS A 51 -3.20 9.94 10.30
C LYS A 51 -1.73 10.24 10.54
N LEU A 52 -0.83 9.70 9.73
CA LEU A 52 0.61 9.96 9.83
C LEU A 52 0.96 11.40 9.47
N SER A 53 0.40 11.92 8.38
CA SER A 53 0.54 13.32 7.96
C SER A 53 0.10 14.29 9.06
N LYS A 54 -1.04 14.05 9.71
CA LYS A 54 -1.47 14.85 10.87
C LYS A 54 -0.53 14.76 12.08
N LYS A 55 0.01 13.57 12.36
CA LYS A 55 0.93 13.38 13.50
C LYS A 55 2.28 14.08 13.30
N LEU A 56 2.71 14.21 12.05
CA LEU A 56 4.01 14.76 11.67
C LEU A 56 3.93 16.21 11.20
N ASP A 57 2.73 16.80 11.27
CA ASP A 57 2.41 18.15 10.79
C ASP A 57 2.95 18.40 9.38
N SER A 58 2.61 17.49 8.47
CA SER A 58 3.02 17.54 7.07
C SER A 58 1.83 17.25 6.16
N SER A 59 1.91 17.61 4.88
CA SER A 59 0.98 17.09 3.88
C SER A 59 1.28 15.62 3.57
N THR A 60 0.33 14.89 2.96
CA THR A 60 0.57 13.51 2.51
C THR A 60 1.60 13.43 1.39
N GLY A 61 1.78 14.49 0.59
CA GLY A 61 2.79 14.55 -0.47
C GLY A 61 4.21 14.76 0.06
N GLU A 62 4.35 15.44 1.19
CA GLU A 62 5.65 15.73 1.82
C GLU A 62 5.99 14.73 2.94
N LEU A 63 5.09 13.79 3.23
CA LEU A 63 5.20 12.87 4.36
C LEU A 63 6.51 12.07 4.34
N GLU A 64 6.93 11.61 3.17
CA GLU A 64 8.20 10.87 3.00
C GLU A 64 9.40 11.75 3.35
N ALA A 65 9.48 12.96 2.80
CA ALA A 65 10.57 13.89 3.09
C ALA A 65 10.63 14.25 4.59
N LYS A 66 9.46 14.48 5.22
CA LYS A 66 9.37 14.76 6.66
C LYS A 66 9.89 13.58 7.48
N VAL A 67 9.50 12.35 7.14
CA VAL A 67 9.98 11.13 7.82
C VAL A 67 11.50 10.98 7.66
N SER A 68 12.04 11.16 6.47
CA SER A 68 13.50 11.07 6.23
C SER A 68 14.28 12.10 7.05
N SER A 69 13.82 13.36 7.08
CA SER A 69 14.47 14.42 7.87
C SER A 69 14.47 14.11 9.38
N LEU A 70 13.41 13.47 9.89
CA LEU A 70 13.33 13.07 11.29
C LEU A 70 14.26 11.90 11.61
N ILE A 71 14.38 10.94 10.71
CA ILE A 71 15.33 9.82 10.86
C ILE A 71 16.77 10.36 10.91
N GLU A 72 17.15 11.25 9.99
CA GLU A 72 18.47 11.89 9.99
C GLU A 72 18.74 12.68 11.29
N THR A 73 17.74 13.41 11.78
CA THR A 73 17.85 14.14 13.05
C THR A 73 18.08 13.19 14.23
N ILE A 74 17.38 12.04 14.25
CA ILE A 74 17.55 11.03 15.30
C ILE A 74 18.95 10.37 15.20
N GLU A 75 19.46 10.12 14.00
CA GLU A 75 20.80 9.54 13.82
C GLU A 75 21.93 10.49 14.23
N THR A 76 21.79 11.79 13.95
CA THR A 76 22.77 12.79 14.38
C THR A 76 22.77 12.96 15.90
N GLN A 77 21.61 12.97 16.54
CA GLN A 77 21.47 13.02 18.00
C GLN A 77 22.04 11.78 18.71
N LYS A 78 22.05 10.61 18.08
CA LYS A 78 22.65 9.38 18.64
C LYS A 78 24.18 9.32 18.50
N LYS A 79 24.77 10.15 17.64
CA LYS A 79 26.23 10.24 17.44
C LYS A 79 26.88 11.32 18.31
N ALA A 80 26.08 12.20 18.90
CA ALA A 80 26.48 13.17 19.92
C ALA A 80 26.36 12.55 21.32
#